data_AF-L0H763-F1
#
_entry.id   AF-L0H763-F1
#
_cell.length_a   1.000
_cell.length_b   1.000
_cell.length_c   1.000
_cell.angle_alpha   90.00
_cell.angle_beta   90.00
_cell.angle_gamma   90.00
#
_symmetry.space_group_name_H-M   'P 1'
#
loop_
_entity.id
_entity.type
_entity.pdbx_description
1 polymer ?
#
loop_
_entity_poly.entity_id
_entity_poly.type
_entity_poly.pdbx_seq_one_letter_code
_entity_poly.pdbx_strand_id
1 'polypeptide(L)'
;GRAVPRVDWMAANLDQEHWDTQTQMAQESQQRDRVNLETLPGRYNQSRERPTVRVSGKEAHGILTLHCRAYGFYPRPIGVSWLKDGEVRDQETERGGTVPNSDGTYYTWASIEANPGEKDKYRCRVEHASLPEAEVYAWETESNLLAIVAGVVVAVLVVVAICVFIVWKQKSEMKKKGYGVASSTDGGSDSSATGITA
;
A
#
# COMPACT_ATOMS: atom_id res chain seq x y z
N GLY A 1 5.03 -44.53 -33.94
CA GLY A 1 5.45 -45.85 -34.48
C GLY A 1 4.47 -46.91 -34.04
N ARG A 2 4.39 -48.05 -34.72
CA ARG A 2 3.52 -49.17 -34.34
C ARG A 2 4.05 -49.84 -33.06
N ALA A 3 3.17 -50.19 -32.14
CA ALA A 3 3.51 -51.01 -30.99
C ALA A 3 3.81 -52.44 -31.46
N VAL A 4 4.88 -53.03 -30.94
CA VAL A 4 5.34 -54.37 -31.29
C VAL A 4 5.81 -55.10 -30.03
N PRO A 5 5.72 -56.44 -30.00
CA PRO A 5 6.22 -57.23 -28.89
C PRO A 5 7.71 -56.98 -28.69
N ARG A 6 8.09 -56.69 -27.43
CA ARG A 6 9.49 -56.46 -27.05
C ARG A 6 10.20 -57.72 -26.59
N VAL A 7 9.47 -58.80 -26.31
CA VAL A 7 9.99 -60.09 -25.84
C VAL A 7 9.12 -61.24 -26.33
N ASP A 8 9.71 -62.43 -26.44
CA ASP A 8 9.13 -63.59 -27.13
C ASP A 8 7.82 -64.10 -26.53
N TRP A 9 7.69 -64.07 -25.20
CA TRP A 9 6.44 -64.50 -24.55
C TRP A 9 5.25 -63.64 -24.96
N MET A 10 5.44 -62.34 -25.18
CA MET A 10 4.38 -61.46 -25.64
C MET A 10 3.97 -61.76 -27.08
N ALA A 11 4.92 -62.15 -27.93
CA ALA A 11 4.62 -62.58 -29.29
C ALA A 11 3.90 -63.93 -29.33
N ALA A 12 4.16 -64.82 -28.37
CA ALA A 12 3.54 -66.14 -28.28
C ALA A 12 2.12 -66.12 -27.67
N ASN A 13 1.78 -65.08 -26.90
CA ASN A 13 0.56 -65.05 -26.10
C ASN A 13 -0.43 -63.93 -26.47
N LEU A 14 -0.03 -62.93 -27.25
CA LEU A 14 -0.87 -61.78 -27.62
C LEU A 14 -1.11 -61.73 -29.12
N ASP A 15 -2.32 -61.36 -29.51
CA ASP A 15 -2.76 -61.31 -30.90
C ASP A 15 -2.47 -59.96 -31.56
N GLN A 16 -2.76 -59.88 -32.86
CA GLN A 16 -2.53 -58.67 -33.65
C GLN A 16 -3.43 -57.51 -33.21
N GLU A 17 -4.68 -57.83 -32.81
CA GLU A 17 -5.67 -56.86 -32.33
C GLU A 17 -5.17 -56.14 -31.07
N HIS A 18 -4.53 -56.87 -30.14
CA HIS A 18 -3.89 -56.28 -28.98
C HIS A 18 -2.89 -55.19 -29.39
N TRP A 19 -1.96 -55.50 -30.30
CA TRP A 19 -0.92 -54.55 -30.71
C TRP A 19 -1.46 -53.37 -31.51
N ASP A 20 -2.51 -53.57 -32.30
CA ASP A 20 -3.18 -52.50 -33.05
C ASP A 20 -3.92 -51.56 -32.09
N THR A 21 -4.59 -52.10 -31.08
CA THR A 21 -5.21 -51.33 -29.99
C THR A 21 -4.17 -50.51 -29.22
N GLN A 22 -3.04 -51.12 -28.84
CA GLN A 22 -1.95 -50.41 -28.17
C GLN A 22 -1.35 -49.30 -29.04
N THR A 23 -1.22 -49.56 -30.35
CA THR A 23 -0.76 -48.54 -31.31
C THR A 23 -1.72 -47.37 -31.36
N GLN A 24 -3.02 -47.62 -31.43
CA GLN A 24 -4.05 -46.58 -31.44
C GLN A 24 -4.03 -45.76 -30.15
N MET A 25 -4.02 -46.39 -28.98
CA MET A 25 -3.96 -45.69 -27.69
C MET A 25 -2.73 -44.80 -27.57
N ALA A 26 -1.57 -45.28 -28.01
CA ALA A 26 -0.34 -44.50 -28.00
C ALA A 26 -0.43 -43.28 -28.95
N GLN A 27 -1.01 -43.46 -30.14
CA GLN A 27 -1.23 -42.35 -31.08
C GLN A 27 -2.22 -41.32 -30.51
N GLU A 28 -3.34 -41.77 -29.91
CA GLU A 28 -4.31 -40.88 -29.28
C GLU A 28 -3.71 -40.10 -28.10
N SER A 29 -2.90 -40.75 -27.26
CA SER A 29 -2.16 -40.06 -26.20
C SER A 29 -1.21 -39.02 -26.76
N GLN A 30 -0.45 -39.35 -27.82
CA GLN A 30 0.45 -38.40 -28.48
C GLN A 30 -0.31 -37.18 -29.03
N GLN A 31 -1.47 -37.38 -29.65
CA GLN A 31 -2.30 -36.27 -30.12
C GLN A 31 -2.80 -35.41 -28.96
N ARG A 32 -3.24 -36.03 -27.86
CA ARG A 32 -3.70 -35.33 -26.67
C ARG A 32 -2.58 -34.51 -26.03
N ASP A 33 -1.38 -35.09 -25.91
CA ASP A 33 -0.21 -34.42 -25.35
C ASP A 33 0.21 -33.24 -26.21
N ARG A 34 0.18 -33.39 -27.54
CA ARG A 34 0.43 -32.30 -28.49
C ARG A 34 -0.55 -31.15 -28.29
N VAL A 35 -1.85 -31.41 -28.28
CA VAL A 35 -2.88 -30.37 -28.08
C VAL A 35 -2.75 -29.73 -26.70
N ASN A 36 -2.45 -30.51 -25.67
CA ASN A 36 -2.18 -29.98 -24.33
C ASN A 36 -0.97 -29.03 -24.37
N LEU A 37 0.16 -29.43 -24.96
CA LEU A 37 1.34 -28.59 -25.12
C LEU A 37 1.05 -27.30 -25.89
N GLU A 38 0.23 -27.35 -26.94
CA GLU A 38 -0.20 -26.17 -27.71
C GLU A 38 -1.11 -25.24 -26.88
N THR A 39 -1.94 -25.77 -25.98
CA THR A 39 -2.90 -24.98 -25.18
C THR A 39 -2.36 -24.51 -23.82
N LEU A 40 -1.31 -25.14 -23.30
CA LEU A 40 -0.70 -24.84 -21.99
C LEU A 40 -0.31 -23.36 -21.82
N PRO A 41 0.36 -22.68 -22.80
CA PRO A 41 0.72 -21.27 -22.66
C PRO A 41 -0.48 -20.36 -22.47
N GLY A 42 -1.58 -20.63 -23.18
CA GLY A 42 -2.82 -19.88 -23.07
C GLY A 42 -3.45 -19.99 -21.68
N ARG A 43 -3.57 -21.23 -21.15
CA ARG A 43 -4.10 -21.44 -19.80
C ARG A 43 -3.22 -20.82 -18.72
N TYR A 44 -1.90 -20.98 -18.84
CA TYR A 44 -0.94 -20.41 -17.90
C TYR A 44 -0.98 -18.87 -17.87
N ASN A 45 -1.25 -18.24 -19.00
CA ASN A 45 -1.39 -16.78 -19.09
C ASN A 45 -2.73 -16.28 -18.50
N GLN A 46 -3.81 -17.07 -18.62
CA GLN A 46 -5.15 -16.68 -18.15
C GLN A 46 -5.30 -16.69 -16.62
N SER A 47 -4.53 -17.51 -15.91
CA SER A 47 -4.64 -17.66 -14.44
C SER A 47 -3.62 -16.85 -13.65
N ARG A 48 -3.18 -15.70 -14.17
CA ARG A 48 -2.14 -14.88 -13.54
C ARG A 48 -2.70 -14.01 -12.41
N GLU A 49 -2.28 -14.30 -11.19
CA GLU A 49 -2.64 -13.50 -10.01
C GLU A 49 -1.50 -12.54 -9.65
N ARG A 50 -1.84 -11.27 -9.38
CA ARG A 50 -0.87 -10.24 -9.02
C ARG A 50 -0.44 -10.35 -7.55
N PRO A 51 0.87 -10.27 -7.25
CA PRO A 51 1.32 -10.27 -5.87
C PRO A 51 0.77 -9.05 -5.14
N THR A 52 0.16 -9.28 -3.98
CA THR A 52 -0.06 -8.21 -3.00
C THR A 52 1.21 -8.05 -2.19
N VAL A 53 1.86 -6.89 -2.29
CA VAL A 53 3.15 -6.63 -1.66
C VAL A 53 3.00 -5.73 -0.44
N ARG A 54 3.65 -6.09 0.66
CA ARG A 54 3.74 -5.26 1.87
C ARG A 54 5.18 -5.06 2.27
N VAL A 55 5.56 -3.80 2.45
CA VAL A 55 6.90 -3.40 2.92
C VAL A 55 6.80 -2.87 4.34
N SER A 56 7.58 -3.46 5.23
CA SER A 56 7.57 -3.15 6.66
C SER A 56 9.00 -3.25 7.19
N GLY A 57 9.17 -3.04 8.48
CA GLY A 57 10.45 -3.31 9.13
C GLY A 57 10.43 -2.95 10.58
N LYS A 58 11.53 -3.25 11.23
CA LYS A 58 11.61 -3.35 12.67
C LYS A 58 13.01 -2.97 13.10
N GLU A 59 13.09 -2.05 14.05
CA GLU A 59 14.35 -1.67 14.65
C GLU A 59 14.55 -2.45 15.96
N ALA A 60 15.72 -3.05 16.12
CA ALA A 60 16.12 -3.71 17.35
C ALA A 60 17.64 -3.53 17.55
N HIS A 61 18.04 -3.10 18.75
CA HIS A 61 19.46 -2.90 19.10
C HIS A 61 20.24 -1.99 18.12
N GLY A 62 19.57 -0.98 17.55
CA GLY A 62 20.18 -0.03 16.60
C GLY A 62 20.30 -0.54 15.16
N ILE A 63 19.80 -1.74 14.87
CA ILE A 63 19.75 -2.32 13.53
C ILE A 63 18.31 -2.29 13.04
N LEU A 64 18.08 -1.76 11.83
CA LEU A 64 16.77 -1.75 11.18
C LEU A 64 16.69 -2.92 10.19
N THR A 65 15.84 -3.90 10.47
CA THR A 65 15.54 -4.97 9.51
C THR A 65 14.32 -4.59 8.69
N LEU A 66 14.47 -4.52 7.37
CA LEU A 66 13.39 -4.28 6.43
C LEU A 66 12.85 -5.61 5.89
N HIS A 67 11.53 -5.73 5.75
CA HIS A 67 10.84 -6.91 5.23
C HIS A 67 9.92 -6.53 4.06
N CYS A 68 10.09 -7.20 2.94
CA CYS A 68 9.19 -7.18 1.81
C CYS A 68 8.49 -8.53 1.71
N ARG A 69 7.16 -8.55 1.80
CA ARG A 69 6.35 -9.76 1.76
C ARG A 69 5.41 -9.72 0.56
N ALA A 70 5.41 -10.78 -0.24
CA ALA A 70 4.56 -10.93 -1.42
C ALA A 70 3.58 -12.08 -1.20
N TYR A 71 2.28 -11.80 -1.36
CA TYR A 71 1.17 -12.71 -1.10
C TYR A 71 0.30 -12.93 -2.33
N GLY A 72 -0.38 -14.07 -2.40
CA GLY A 72 -1.50 -14.27 -3.32
C GLY A 72 -1.12 -14.22 -4.80
N PHE A 73 0.12 -14.60 -5.14
CA PHE A 73 0.57 -14.55 -6.53
C PHE A 73 0.54 -15.92 -7.19
N TYR A 74 0.33 -15.91 -8.50
CA TYR A 74 0.47 -17.08 -9.35
C TYR A 74 0.88 -16.60 -10.75
N PRO A 75 1.87 -17.23 -11.40
CA PRO A 75 2.48 -18.53 -11.10
C PRO A 75 3.63 -18.49 -10.06
N ARG A 76 4.17 -19.67 -9.71
CA ARG A 76 5.22 -19.82 -8.69
C ARG A 76 6.48 -18.97 -8.90
N PRO A 77 7.05 -18.82 -10.13
CA PRO A 77 8.27 -18.04 -10.33
C PRO A 77 8.04 -16.55 -10.06
N ILE A 78 8.76 -16.00 -9.07
CA ILE A 78 8.75 -14.60 -8.69
C ILE A 78 10.18 -14.16 -8.35
N GLY A 79 10.53 -12.93 -8.69
CA GLY A 79 11.74 -12.25 -8.24
C GLY A 79 11.40 -11.23 -7.16
N VAL A 80 12.02 -11.33 -5.99
CA VAL A 80 11.92 -10.32 -4.92
C VAL A 80 13.34 -9.91 -4.53
N SER A 81 13.63 -8.62 -4.66
CA SER A 81 14.97 -8.05 -4.41
C SER A 81 14.86 -6.71 -3.70
N TRP A 82 15.89 -6.36 -2.92
CA TRP A 82 16.03 -5.03 -2.37
C TRP A 82 16.89 -4.15 -3.28
N LEU A 83 16.45 -2.91 -3.44
CA LEU A 83 17.21 -1.82 -4.04
C LEU A 83 17.69 -0.89 -2.94
N LYS A 84 18.92 -0.41 -3.04
CA LYS A 84 19.44 0.72 -2.27
C LYS A 84 19.94 1.78 -3.26
N ASP A 85 19.38 2.99 -3.21
CA ASP A 85 19.70 4.06 -4.15
C ASP A 85 19.54 3.64 -5.64
N GLY A 86 18.64 2.69 -5.92
CA GLY A 86 18.39 2.14 -7.26
C GLY A 86 19.23 0.92 -7.63
N GLU A 87 20.24 0.55 -6.84
CA GLU A 87 21.08 -0.62 -7.10
C GLU A 87 20.59 -1.87 -6.37
N VAL A 88 20.59 -3.01 -7.05
CA VAL A 88 20.14 -4.30 -6.51
C VAL A 88 21.13 -4.82 -5.45
N ARG A 89 20.62 -5.22 -4.28
CA ARG A 89 21.39 -5.73 -3.12
C ARG A 89 21.16 -7.21 -2.85
N ASP A 90 21.29 -8.05 -3.87
CA ASP A 90 20.96 -9.47 -3.79
C ASP A 90 21.82 -10.27 -2.80
N GLN A 91 23.07 -9.87 -2.57
CA GLN A 91 23.99 -10.56 -1.65
C GLN A 91 23.65 -10.32 -0.17
N GLU A 92 23.17 -9.11 0.14
CA GLU A 92 22.76 -8.70 1.49
C GLU A 92 21.30 -9.08 1.79
N THR A 93 20.56 -9.45 0.74
CA THR A 93 19.14 -9.79 0.83
C THR A 93 18.97 -11.24 1.26
N GLU A 94 18.36 -11.45 2.42
CA GLU A 94 17.86 -12.74 2.86
C GLU A 94 16.50 -13.01 2.18
N ARG A 95 16.30 -14.22 1.64
CA ARG A 95 15.06 -14.62 0.96
C ARG A 95 14.47 -15.88 1.57
N GLY A 96 13.18 -15.83 1.84
CA GLY A 96 12.40 -17.02 2.16
C GLY A 96 12.07 -17.83 0.92
N GLY A 97 11.84 -19.13 1.10
CA GLY A 97 11.31 -19.99 0.04
C GLY A 97 9.90 -19.56 -0.40
N THR A 98 9.51 -19.97 -1.62
CA THR A 98 8.14 -19.80 -2.12
C THR A 98 7.24 -20.90 -1.58
N VAL A 99 6.29 -20.53 -0.72
CA VAL A 99 5.37 -21.42 -0.01
C VAL A 99 4.01 -21.44 -0.73
N PRO A 100 3.44 -22.62 -1.03
CA PRO A 100 2.10 -22.71 -1.61
C PRO A 100 1.01 -22.46 -0.56
N ASN A 101 -0.04 -21.75 -0.96
CA ASN A 101 -1.26 -21.53 -0.19
C ASN A 101 -2.34 -22.54 -0.60
N SER A 102 -3.34 -22.74 0.26
CA SER A 102 -4.46 -23.67 0.00
C SER A 102 -5.39 -23.24 -1.13
N ASP A 103 -5.38 -21.95 -1.48
CA ASP A 103 -6.16 -21.35 -2.57
C ASP A 103 -5.48 -21.51 -3.95
N GLY A 104 -4.31 -22.16 -4.01
CA GLY A 104 -3.54 -22.35 -5.24
C GLY A 104 -2.56 -21.23 -5.56
N THR A 105 -2.50 -20.18 -4.74
CA THR A 105 -1.54 -19.08 -4.86
C THR A 105 -0.25 -19.36 -4.07
N TYR A 106 0.68 -18.42 -4.10
CA TYR A 106 1.96 -18.52 -3.41
C TYR A 106 2.23 -17.33 -2.47
N TYR A 107 3.12 -17.57 -1.52
CA TYR A 107 3.69 -16.59 -0.60
C TYR A 107 5.22 -16.65 -0.60
N THR A 108 5.87 -15.49 -0.50
CA THR A 108 7.32 -15.40 -0.28
C THR A 108 7.70 -14.09 0.41
N TRP A 109 8.94 -13.97 0.84
CA TRP A 109 9.45 -12.76 1.48
C TRP A 109 10.94 -12.56 1.22
N ALA A 110 11.38 -11.30 1.33
CA ALA A 110 12.79 -10.91 1.35
C ALA A 110 13.05 -9.91 2.47
N SER A 111 14.19 -10.00 3.15
CA SER A 111 14.64 -9.03 4.15
C SER A 111 16.06 -8.56 3.91
N ILE A 112 16.35 -7.38 4.43
CA ILE A 112 17.68 -6.78 4.42
C ILE A 112 17.90 -6.01 5.71
N GLU A 113 19.12 -6.05 6.22
CA GLU A 113 19.55 -5.18 7.32
C GLU A 113 19.95 -3.81 6.77
N ALA A 114 19.46 -2.77 7.40
CA ALA A 114 19.65 -1.38 7.01
C ALA A 114 20.03 -0.53 8.22
N ASN A 115 20.63 0.62 7.92
CA ASN A 115 20.82 1.67 8.92
C ASN A 115 19.51 2.46 9.08
N PRO A 116 19.05 2.76 10.31
CA PRO A 116 17.84 3.54 10.53
C PRO A 116 17.82 4.90 9.80
N GLY A 117 18.96 5.60 9.75
CA GLY A 117 19.12 6.87 9.05
C GLY A 117 19.14 6.79 7.52
N GLU A 118 19.16 5.58 6.96
CA GLU A 118 19.18 5.34 5.51
C GLU A 118 17.91 4.66 5.01
N LYS A 119 16.90 4.50 5.87
CA LYS A 119 15.65 3.77 5.57
C LYS A 119 15.02 4.15 4.23
N ASP A 120 14.93 5.44 3.93
CA ASP A 120 14.22 5.93 2.74
C ASP A 120 14.96 5.65 1.42
N LYS A 121 16.24 5.25 1.48
CA LYS A 121 17.04 4.83 0.32
C LYS A 121 16.67 3.43 -0.17
N TYR A 122 15.97 2.65 0.64
CA TYR A 122 15.63 1.27 0.34
C TYR A 122 14.26 1.17 -0.33
N ARG A 123 14.18 0.31 -1.35
CA ARG A 123 12.94 -0.03 -2.06
C ARG A 123 12.90 -1.54 -2.32
N CYS A 124 11.72 -2.15 -2.25
CA CYS A 124 11.54 -3.54 -2.67
C CYS A 124 11.15 -3.59 -4.15
N ARG A 125 11.87 -4.37 -4.95
CA ARG A 125 11.57 -4.61 -6.36
C ARG A 125 11.01 -6.01 -6.55
N VAL A 126 9.84 -6.09 -7.18
CA VAL A 126 9.12 -7.35 -7.43
C VAL A 126 8.94 -7.56 -8.93
N GLU A 127 9.44 -8.70 -9.40
CA GLU A 127 9.28 -9.18 -10.78
C GLU A 127 8.39 -10.40 -10.79
N HIS A 128 7.34 -10.39 -11.59
CA HIS A 128 6.41 -11.51 -11.65
C HIS A 128 5.68 -11.56 -12.99
N ALA A 129 5.32 -12.74 -13.48
CA ALA A 129 4.71 -12.90 -14.81
C ALA A 129 3.35 -12.19 -14.97
N SER A 130 2.65 -11.88 -13.87
CA SER A 130 1.39 -11.10 -13.91
C SER A 130 1.59 -9.58 -13.97
N LEU A 131 2.85 -9.12 -13.85
CA LEU A 131 3.24 -7.72 -13.98
C LEU A 131 3.89 -7.49 -15.35
N PRO A 132 3.50 -6.44 -16.10
CA PRO A 132 4.14 -6.12 -17.39
C PRO A 132 5.60 -5.68 -17.21
N GLU A 133 5.90 -5.02 -16.10
CA GLU A 133 7.23 -4.57 -15.70
C GLU A 133 7.42 -4.81 -14.20
N ALA A 134 8.67 -4.74 -13.74
CA ALA A 134 8.98 -4.86 -12.32
C ALA A 134 8.36 -3.69 -11.53
N GLU A 135 7.60 -3.99 -10.48
CA GLU A 135 7.03 -2.97 -9.61
C GLU A 135 7.97 -2.70 -8.41
N VAL A 136 8.04 -1.44 -7.99
CA VAL A 136 8.94 -0.98 -6.93
C VAL A 136 8.13 -0.38 -5.79
N TYR A 137 8.28 -0.95 -4.60
CA TYR A 137 7.52 -0.62 -3.40
C TYR A 137 8.41 0.09 -2.37
N ALA A 138 7.92 1.20 -1.86
CA ALA A 138 8.50 1.88 -0.70
C ALA A 138 7.87 1.34 0.59
N TRP A 139 8.52 1.58 1.72
CA TRP A 139 7.92 1.38 3.03
C TRP A 139 6.68 2.27 3.20
N GLU A 140 5.59 1.76 3.79
CA GLU A 140 4.41 2.55 4.16
C GLU A 140 4.68 3.42 5.40
N THR A 141 4.82 4.74 5.23
CA THR A 141 4.89 5.64 6.38
C THR A 141 3.57 5.52 7.14
N GLU A 142 3.59 4.92 8.33
CA GLU A 142 2.44 4.86 9.24
C GLU A 142 1.84 6.27 9.30
N SER A 143 0.65 6.45 8.73
CA SER A 143 0.01 7.75 8.69
C SER A 143 -0.28 8.15 10.13
N ASN A 144 0.42 9.18 10.64
CA ASN A 144 0.16 9.76 11.95
C ASN A 144 -1.15 10.56 11.92
N LEU A 145 -2.26 9.89 11.62
CA LEU A 145 -3.60 10.50 11.52
C LEU A 145 -3.94 11.27 12.78
N LEU A 146 -3.53 10.78 13.96
CA LEU A 146 -3.69 11.51 15.22
C LEU A 146 -2.96 12.86 15.23
N ALA A 147 -1.72 12.92 14.74
CA ALA A 147 -0.98 14.17 14.65
C ALA A 147 -1.60 15.12 13.60
N ILE A 148 -2.07 14.58 12.47
CA ILE A 148 -2.74 15.37 11.42
C ILE A 148 -4.06 15.93 11.95
N VAL A 149 -4.90 15.11 12.57
CA VAL A 149 -6.20 15.52 13.14
C VAL A 149 -5.98 16.53 14.27
N ALA A 150 -5.03 16.29 15.18
CA ALA A 150 -4.68 17.25 16.23
C ALA A 150 -4.24 18.60 15.64
N GLY A 151 -3.40 18.58 14.60
CA GLY A 151 -2.95 19.78 13.90
C GLY A 151 -4.11 20.58 13.30
N VAL A 152 -5.07 19.90 12.65
CA VAL A 152 -6.26 20.54 12.07
C VAL A 152 -7.16 21.15 13.15
N VAL A 153 -7.39 20.44 14.25
CA VAL A 153 -8.23 20.95 15.36
C VAL A 153 -7.62 22.22 15.96
N VAL A 154 -6.31 22.23 16.21
CA VAL A 154 -5.61 23.41 16.74
C VAL A 154 -5.71 24.59 15.77
N ALA A 155 -5.51 24.36 14.47
CA ALA A 155 -5.62 25.42 13.46
C ALA A 155 -7.03 26.04 13.43
N VAL A 156 -8.09 25.22 13.51
CA VAL A 156 -9.48 25.71 13.54
C VAL A 156 -9.75 26.55 14.78
N LEU A 157 -9.30 26.12 15.97
CA LEU A 157 -9.49 26.87 17.21
C LEU A 157 -8.80 28.24 17.18
N VAL A 158 -7.61 28.33 16.59
CA VAL A 158 -6.88 29.60 16.39
C VAL A 158 -7.67 30.53 15.46
N VAL A 159 -8.17 30.03 14.34
CA VAL A 159 -8.98 30.83 13.41
C VAL A 159 -10.24 31.37 14.09
N VAL A 160 -10.95 30.53 14.87
CA VAL A 160 -12.13 30.96 15.62
C VAL A 160 -11.78 32.05 16.64
N ALA A 161 -10.69 31.89 17.39
CA ALA A 161 -10.26 32.90 18.36
C ALA A 161 -9.91 34.23 17.70
N ILE A 162 -9.23 34.21 16.54
CA ILE A 162 -8.92 35.41 15.75
C ILE A 162 -10.20 36.10 15.27
N CYS A 163 -11.16 35.34 14.72
CA CYS A 163 -12.45 35.86 14.30
C CYS A 163 -13.20 36.54 15.46
N VAL A 164 -13.27 35.89 16.63
CA VAL A 164 -13.89 36.45 17.83
C VAL A 164 -13.19 37.74 18.27
N PHE A 165 -11.85 37.76 18.27
CA PHE A 165 -11.06 38.93 18.65
C PHE A 165 -11.29 40.12 17.70
N ILE A 166 -11.32 39.88 16.38
CA ILE A 166 -11.60 40.93 15.37
C ILE A 166 -13.00 41.52 15.59
N VAL A 167 -14.02 40.68 15.79
CA VAL A 167 -15.39 41.13 16.05
C VAL A 167 -15.48 41.93 17.36
N TRP A 168 -14.81 41.47 18.42
CA TRP A 168 -14.74 42.20 19.70
C TRP A 168 -14.08 43.56 19.54
N LYS A 169 -12.97 43.65 18.79
CA LYS A 169 -12.26 44.92 18.54
C LYS A 169 -13.08 45.90 17.70
N GLN A 170 -13.80 45.42 16.68
CA GLN A 170 -14.70 46.29 15.90
C GLN A 170 -15.82 46.85 16.78
N LYS A 171 -16.40 46.03 17.68
CA LYS A 171 -17.46 46.47 18.58
C LYS A 171 -16.97 47.46 19.65
N SER A 172 -15.74 47.31 20.16
CA SER A 172 -15.17 48.24 21.15
C SER A 172 -14.83 49.60 20.53
N GLU A 173 -14.34 49.62 19.29
CA GLU A 173 -14.10 50.86 18.54
C GLU A 173 -15.41 51.58 18.17
N MET A 174 -16.51 50.85 17.90
CA MET A 174 -17.85 51.45 17.74
C MET A 174 -18.39 52.09 19.03
N LYS A 175 -18.06 51.54 20.21
CA LYS A 175 -18.42 52.17 21.51
C LYS A 175 -17.62 53.45 21.80
N LYS A 176 -16.37 53.55 21.34
CA LYS A 176 -15.56 54.78 21.49
C LYS A 176 -16.04 55.95 20.64
N LYS A 177 -16.71 55.69 19.51
CA LYS A 177 -17.30 56.73 18.65
C LYS A 177 -18.71 57.20 19.09
N GLY A 178 -19.30 56.54 20.09
CA GLY A 178 -20.67 56.81 20.58
C GLY A 178 -20.78 57.61 21.88
N TYR A 179 -19.68 58.05 22.49
CA TYR A 179 -19.69 58.91 23.69
C TYR A 179 -18.83 60.17 23.46
N GLY A 180 -19.44 61.17 22.83
CA GLY A 180 -18.92 62.53 22.75
C GLY A 180 -20.04 63.46 22.31
N VAL A 181 -20.34 64.48 23.15
CA VAL A 181 -21.49 65.44 23.16
C VAL A 181 -22.63 64.96 24.09
N ALA A 182 -22.98 65.62 25.20
CA ALA A 182 -22.76 66.99 25.65
C ALA A 182 -22.46 67.08 27.16
N SER A 183 -21.59 68.04 27.52
CA SER A 183 -21.59 68.70 28.83
C SER A 183 -21.79 70.19 28.57
N SER A 184 -22.82 70.77 29.15
CA SER A 184 -22.91 72.22 29.36
C SER A 184 -23.57 72.42 30.72
N THR A 185 -22.70 72.56 31.72
CA THR A 185 -23.00 73.23 32.98
C THR A 185 -23.08 74.72 32.70
N ASP A 186 -24.21 75.36 33.00
CA ASP A 186 -24.24 76.79 33.26
C ASP A 186 -24.55 77.01 34.75
N GLY A 187 -23.63 77.72 35.39
CA GLY A 187 -23.68 78.06 36.80
C GLY A 187 -24.49 79.31 37.08
N GLY A 188 -25.19 79.27 38.21
CA GLY A 188 -25.19 80.33 39.23
C GLY A 188 -25.95 81.62 38.95
N SER A 189 -26.94 81.90 39.79
CA SER A 189 -27.24 83.25 40.28
C SER A 189 -28.01 83.17 41.60
N ASP A 190 -27.35 83.55 42.69
CA ASP A 190 -27.97 83.90 43.97
C ASP A 190 -28.52 85.33 43.89
N SER A 191 -29.71 85.58 44.42
CA SER A 191 -30.04 86.85 45.08
C SER A 191 -31.26 86.70 45.98
N SER A 192 -31.02 86.90 47.27
CA SER A 192 -32.04 87.12 48.30
C SER A 192 -32.56 88.56 48.21
N ALA A 193 -33.87 88.76 48.24
CA ALA A 193 -34.49 90.04 48.58
C ALA A 193 -35.69 89.78 49.50
N THR A 194 -35.57 90.26 50.74
CA THR A 194 -36.65 90.39 51.71
C THR A 194 -37.54 91.59 51.36
N GLY A 195 -38.86 91.46 51.54
CA GLY A 195 -39.81 92.57 51.39
C GLY A 195 -41.23 92.18 51.80
N ILE A 196 -41.71 92.80 52.89
CA ILE A 196 -42.99 92.63 53.58
C ILE A 196 -44.10 93.44 52.85
N THR A 197 -45.36 92.97 52.78
CA THR A 197 -46.60 93.65 53.28
C THR A 197 -47.91 93.06 52.75
N ALA A 198 -48.90 93.05 53.66
CA ALA A 198 -50.37 92.92 53.55
C ALA A 198 -50.96 91.53 53.23
#